data_AF-A0A2H0WIS6-F1
#
_entry.id   AF-A0A2H0WIS6-F1
#
_cell.length_a   1.000
_cell.length_b   1.000
_cell.length_c   1.000
_cell.angle_alpha   90.00
_cell.angle_beta   90.00
_cell.angle_gamma   90.00
#
_symmetry.space_group_name_H-M   'P 1'
#
loop_
_entity.id
_entity.type
_entity.pdbx_description
1 polymer ?
#
loop_
_entity_poly.entity_id
_entity_poly.type
_entity_poly.pdbx_seq_one_letter_code
_entity_poly.pdbx_strand_id
1 'polypeptide(L)'
;MLVGLFASGISFAKAPSKDTSIQVRQEFDRRLAQVKVDLVAQKDRSLKWGILLRFEESAKKMRRENSRQLEQDEVHMNTVLRTLREIPRRSDFEPNSCARYRRRILSEYDPHGENPSVAVTLKILEIVCQ
;
A
#
# COMPACT_ATOMS: atom_id res chain seq x y z
N MET A 1 13.05 4.53 -57.95
CA MET A 1 11.96 3.68 -57.39
C MET A 1 12.58 2.73 -56.38
N LEU A 2 12.09 2.77 -55.12
CA LEU A 2 12.12 1.73 -54.08
C LEU A 2 13.50 1.24 -53.57
N VAL A 3 13.79 1.01 -52.28
CA VAL A 3 13.10 1.13 -50.98
C VAL A 3 14.22 1.23 -49.94
N GLY A 4 14.10 2.18 -49.00
CA GLY A 4 14.86 2.15 -47.75
C GLY A 4 14.24 1.16 -46.77
N LEU A 5 15.06 0.37 -46.07
CA LEU A 5 14.63 -0.43 -44.93
C LEU A 5 15.67 -0.25 -43.81
N PHE A 6 15.41 0.73 -42.97
CA PHE A 6 15.97 0.82 -41.63
C PHE A 6 15.49 -0.41 -40.85
N ALA A 7 16.39 -1.37 -40.61
CA ALA A 7 16.16 -2.41 -39.62
C ALA A 7 16.36 -1.79 -38.23
N SER A 8 15.32 -1.11 -37.74
CA SER A 8 15.18 -0.77 -36.34
C SER A 8 15.18 -2.07 -35.53
N GLY A 9 16.26 -2.31 -34.78
CA GLY A 9 16.31 -3.35 -33.77
C GLY A 9 15.22 -3.11 -32.74
N ILE A 10 14.11 -3.83 -32.87
CA ILE A 10 13.04 -3.85 -31.88
C ILE A 10 13.63 -4.54 -30.64
N SER A 11 14.01 -3.75 -29.64
CA SER A 11 14.25 -4.27 -28.31
C SER A 11 12.96 -4.91 -27.82
N PHE A 12 12.91 -6.24 -27.79
CA PHE A 12 11.88 -7.00 -27.11
C PHE A 12 12.01 -6.71 -25.62
N ALA A 13 11.31 -5.67 -25.15
CA ALA A 13 11.04 -5.48 -23.73
C ALA A 13 10.21 -6.69 -23.27
N LYS A 14 10.89 -7.70 -22.72
CA LYS A 14 10.31 -8.92 -22.17
C LYS A 14 9.06 -8.55 -21.37
N ALA A 15 7.89 -9.00 -21.84
CA ALA A 15 6.67 -8.92 -21.05
C ALA A 15 6.94 -9.68 -19.74
N PRO A 16 6.79 -9.07 -18.55
CA PRO A 16 6.94 -9.79 -17.30
C PRO A 16 5.87 -10.85 -17.26
N SER A 17 6.30 -12.03 -16.87
CA SER A 17 5.43 -13.15 -16.59
C SER A 17 4.51 -12.79 -15.42
N LYS A 18 3.30 -13.37 -15.41
CA LYS A 18 2.37 -13.31 -14.28
C LYS A 18 3.01 -13.64 -12.92
N ASP A 19 4.14 -14.37 -12.93
CA ASP A 19 4.95 -14.65 -11.74
C ASP A 19 5.45 -13.38 -11.04
N THR A 20 5.91 -12.37 -11.79
CA THR A 20 6.47 -11.16 -11.17
C THR A 20 5.40 -10.31 -10.49
N SER A 21 4.19 -10.23 -11.06
CA SER A 21 3.08 -9.47 -10.45
C SER A 21 2.60 -10.09 -9.14
N ILE A 22 2.50 -11.42 -9.09
CA ILE A 22 2.09 -12.15 -7.87
C ILE A 22 3.12 -11.95 -6.75
N GLN A 23 4.41 -11.90 -7.10
CA GLN A 23 5.48 -11.67 -6.13
C GLN A 23 5.42 -10.29 -5.48
N VAL A 24 5.04 -9.23 -6.21
CA VAL A 24 4.95 -7.87 -5.67
C VAL A 24 3.86 -7.77 -4.61
N ARG A 25 2.66 -8.30 -4.90
CA ARG A 25 1.58 -8.30 -3.92
C ARG A 25 1.93 -9.12 -2.68
N GLN A 26 2.48 -10.32 -2.87
CA GLN A 26 2.89 -11.17 -1.75
C GLN A 26 3.92 -10.47 -0.87
N GLU A 27 4.90 -9.79 -1.48
CA GLU A 27 5.92 -9.04 -0.75
C GLU A 27 5.32 -7.81 -0.04
N PHE A 28 4.36 -7.12 -0.66
CA PHE A 28 3.61 -6.04 -0.02
C PHE A 28 2.85 -6.54 1.21
N ASP A 29 2.09 -7.62 1.07
CA ASP A 29 1.29 -8.21 2.15
C ASP A 29 2.20 -8.74 3.29
N ARG A 30 3.35 -9.33 2.94
CA ARG A 30 4.38 -9.76 3.91
C ARG A 30 4.92 -8.58 4.72
N ARG A 31 5.27 -7.47 4.06
CA ARG A 31 5.74 -6.25 4.74
C ARG A 31 4.65 -5.63 5.59
N LEU A 32 3.41 -5.62 5.11
CA LEU A 32 2.27 -5.11 5.84
C LEU A 32 1.97 -5.95 7.11
N ALA A 33 2.15 -7.27 7.03
CA ALA A 33 2.08 -8.14 8.21
C ALA A 33 3.19 -7.80 9.22
N GLN A 34 4.43 -7.62 8.76
CA GLN A 34 5.55 -7.24 9.63
C GLN A 34 5.29 -5.88 10.32
N VAL A 35 4.76 -4.90 9.59
CA VAL A 35 4.39 -3.60 10.15
C VAL A 35 3.40 -3.73 11.30
N LYS A 36 2.39 -4.59 11.19
CA LYS A 36 1.45 -4.82 12.29
C LYS A 36 2.16 -5.38 13.53
N VAL A 37 3.10 -6.31 13.35
CA VAL A 37 3.90 -6.85 14.46
C VAL A 37 4.75 -5.74 15.09
N ASP A 38 5.46 -4.96 14.26
CA ASP A 38 6.32 -3.88 14.74
C ASP A 38 5.53 -2.79 15.48
N LEU A 39 4.31 -2.47 15.01
CA LEU A 39 3.43 -1.50 15.65
C LEU A 39 2.90 -1.98 17.01
N VAL A 40 2.61 -3.27 17.14
CA VAL A 40 2.19 -3.86 18.42
C VAL A 40 3.37 -3.90 19.41
N ALA A 41 4.57 -4.23 18.93
CA ALA A 41 5.77 -4.26 19.76
C ALA A 41 6.21 -2.84 20.21
N GLN A 42 5.91 -1.81 19.43
CA GLN A 42 6.30 -0.44 19.70
C GLN A 42 5.33 0.24 20.69
N LYS A 43 5.81 0.53 21.90
CA LYS A 43 5.03 1.23 22.94
C LYS A 43 4.98 2.74 22.73
N ASP A 44 6.02 3.33 22.14
CA ASP A 44 6.03 4.76 21.85
C ASP A 44 5.21 5.05 20.58
N ARG A 45 4.05 5.68 20.80
CA ARG A 45 3.15 6.14 19.73
C ARG A 45 3.86 7.05 18.72
N SER A 46 4.85 7.81 19.17
CA SER A 46 5.65 8.69 18.33
C SER A 46 6.49 7.93 17.30
N LEU A 47 6.98 6.74 17.68
CA LEU A 47 7.77 5.84 16.85
C LEU A 47 6.91 4.93 15.96
N LYS A 48 5.65 4.66 16.33
CA LYS A 48 4.66 3.96 15.49
C LYS A 48 4.52 4.64 14.11
N TRP A 49 4.56 5.97 14.07
CA TRP A 49 4.52 6.72 12.80
C TRP A 49 5.74 6.51 11.92
N GLY A 50 6.93 6.41 12.52
CA GLY A 50 8.15 6.08 11.78
C GLY A 50 8.06 4.72 11.10
N ILE A 51 7.38 3.75 11.71
CA ILE A 51 7.13 2.42 11.13
C ILE A 51 6.22 2.54 9.90
N LEU A 52 5.10 3.26 10.02
CA LEU A 52 4.16 3.46 8.91
C LEU A 52 4.78 4.24 7.74
N LEU A 53 5.57 5.28 8.01
CA LEU A 53 6.27 6.04 6.98
C LEU A 53 7.27 5.17 6.20
N ARG A 54 8.08 4.37 6.91
CA ARG A 54 9.02 3.44 6.28
C ARG A 54 8.30 2.40 5.41
N PHE A 55 7.13 1.93 5.85
CA PHE A 55 6.30 1.04 5.05
C PHE A 55 5.80 1.70 3.77
N GLU A 56 5.25 2.92 3.85
CA GLU A 56 4.80 3.65 2.67
C GLU A 56 5.93 3.87 1.65
N GLU A 57 7.11 4.28 2.12
CA GLU A 57 8.28 4.48 1.27
C GLU A 57 8.74 3.17 0.62
N SER A 58 8.79 2.10 1.41
CA SER A 58 9.11 0.76 0.93
C SER A 58 8.11 0.28 -0.12
N ALA A 59 6.81 0.47 0.10
CA ALA A 59 5.77 0.09 -0.85
C ALA A 59 5.87 0.90 -2.14
N LYS A 60 6.10 2.21 -2.05
CA LYS A 60 6.34 3.07 -3.24
C LYS A 60 7.57 2.62 -4.01
N LYS A 61 8.67 2.28 -3.32
CA LYS A 61 9.90 1.77 -3.95
C LYS A 61 9.63 0.46 -4.69
N MET A 62 8.99 -0.50 -4.04
CA MET A 62 8.65 -1.80 -4.63
C MET A 62 7.79 -1.65 -5.89
N ARG A 63 6.79 -0.77 -5.86
CA ARG A 63 5.93 -0.48 -7.01
C ARG A 63 6.67 0.19 -8.16
N ARG A 64 7.61 1.10 -7.87
CA ARG A 64 8.47 1.73 -8.89
C ARG A 64 9.40 0.73 -9.56
N GLU A 65 9.96 -0.20 -8.78
CA GLU A 65 10.84 -1.25 -9.28
C GLU A 65 10.07 -2.31 -10.09
N ASN A 66 8.75 -2.41 -9.90
CA ASN A 66 7.90 -3.40 -10.55
C ASN A 66 6.63 -2.74 -11.14
N SER A 67 6.80 -2.05 -12.27
CA SER A 67 5.76 -1.24 -12.92
C SER A 67 4.62 -2.03 -13.59
N ARG A 68 4.74 -3.35 -13.68
CA ARG A 68 3.77 -4.22 -14.35
C ARG A 68 3.16 -5.17 -13.31
N GLN A 69 1.92 -4.89 -12.94
CA GLN A 69 1.16 -5.62 -11.94
C GLN A 69 -0.27 -5.85 -12.44
N LEU A 70 -0.97 -6.84 -11.88
CA LEU A 70 -2.39 -7.01 -12.17
C LEU A 70 -3.16 -5.83 -11.60
N GLU A 71 -4.17 -5.36 -12.33
CA GLU A 71 -5.00 -4.22 -11.92
C GLU A 71 -5.58 -4.41 -10.51
N GLN A 72 -6.05 -5.63 -10.20
CA GLN A 72 -6.60 -5.96 -8.88
C GLN A 72 -5.57 -5.84 -7.75
N ASP A 73 -4.31 -6.20 -8.01
CA ASP A 73 -3.24 -6.12 -7.01
C ASP A 73 -2.83 -4.66 -6.79
N GLU A 74 -2.77 -3.86 -7.86
CA GLU A 74 -2.57 -2.41 -7.79
C GLU A 74 -3.73 -1.73 -7.04
N VAL A 75 -4.99 -2.13 -7.28
CA VAL A 75 -6.16 -1.61 -6.56
C VAL A 75 -6.07 -1.95 -5.08
N HIS A 76 -5.70 -3.18 -4.71
CA HIS A 76 -5.48 -3.59 -3.31
C HIS A 76 -4.42 -2.72 -2.64
N MET A 77 -3.23 -2.62 -3.24
CA MET A 77 -2.12 -1.85 -2.67
C MET A 77 -2.41 -0.35 -2.61
N ASN A 78 -3.04 0.21 -3.65
CA ASN A 78 -3.46 1.61 -3.65
C ASN A 78 -4.51 1.86 -2.57
N THR A 79 -5.46 0.94 -2.40
CA THR A 79 -6.48 1.07 -1.36
C THR A 79 -5.83 1.11 0.02
N VAL A 80 -4.98 0.13 0.36
CA VAL A 80 -4.26 0.11 1.65
C VAL A 80 -3.46 1.39 1.87
N LEU A 81 -2.69 1.83 0.87
CA LEU A 81 -1.86 3.04 1.01
C LEU A 81 -2.70 4.32 1.09
N ARG A 82 -3.84 4.38 0.39
CA ARG A 82 -4.75 5.54 0.45
C ARG A 82 -5.42 5.62 1.81
N THR A 83 -5.99 4.53 2.30
CA THR A 83 -6.63 4.49 3.62
C THR A 83 -5.64 4.75 4.75
N LEU A 84 -4.38 4.31 4.63
CA LEU A 84 -3.36 4.60 5.64
C LEU A 84 -3.06 6.10 5.76
N ARG A 85 -3.16 6.86 4.66
CA ARG A 85 -2.96 8.32 4.65
C ARG A 85 -4.10 9.10 5.30
N GLU A 86 -5.27 8.49 5.46
CA GLU A 86 -6.40 9.08 6.20
C GLU A 86 -6.15 9.07 7.71
N ILE A 87 -5.17 8.29 8.18
CA ILE A 87 -4.71 8.34 9.57
C ILE A 87 -3.79 9.57 9.71
N PRO A 88 -4.12 10.55 10.57
CA PRO A 88 -3.30 11.73 10.72
C PRO A 88 -1.88 11.38 11.15
N ARG A 89 -0.93 12.18 10.67
CA ARG A 89 0.48 12.04 11.02
C ARG A 89 0.75 12.54 12.44
N ARG A 90 1.95 12.24 12.94
CA ARG A 90 2.41 12.46 14.32
C ARG A 90 1.96 13.76 14.99
N SER A 91 2.00 14.91 14.31
CA SER A 91 1.61 16.21 14.89
C SER A 91 0.10 16.38 15.06
N ASP A 92 -0.68 15.71 14.22
CA ASP A 92 -2.12 15.93 14.08
C ASP A 92 -2.93 14.75 14.63
N PHE A 93 -2.23 13.72 15.14
CA PHE A 93 -2.87 12.53 15.67
C PHE A 93 -3.36 12.73 17.10
N GLU A 94 -4.67 12.93 17.21
CA GLU A 94 -5.37 12.90 18.49
C GLU A 94 -5.86 11.46 18.82
N PRO A 95 -5.36 10.81 19.88
CA PRO A 95 -5.78 9.44 20.24
C PRO A 95 -7.26 9.32 20.60
N ASN A 96 -7.86 10.36 21.16
CA ASN A 96 -9.31 10.37 21.47
C ASN A 96 -10.18 10.48 20.21
N SER A 97 -9.58 10.78 19.06
CA SER A 97 -10.27 10.97 17.78
C SER A 97 -10.24 9.71 16.89
N CYS A 98 -9.84 8.56 17.41
CA CYS A 98 -9.78 7.31 16.65
C CYS A 98 -11.10 6.89 16.01
N ALA A 99 -12.24 7.12 16.67
CA ALA A 99 -13.56 6.90 16.09
C ALA A 99 -13.86 7.84 14.91
N ARG A 100 -13.30 9.07 14.91
CA ARG A 100 -13.38 10.02 13.78
C ARG A 100 -12.57 9.50 12.59
N TYR A 101 -11.35 9.01 12.82
CA TYR A 101 -10.50 8.45 11.76
C TYR A 101 -11.12 7.20 11.13
N ARG A 102 -11.66 6.29 11.94
CA ARG A 102 -12.39 5.11 11.47
C ARG A 102 -13.57 5.50 10.57
N ARG A 103 -14.38 6.47 11.00
CA ARG A 103 -15.50 6.98 10.19
C ARG A 103 -15.05 7.60 8.89
N ARG A 104 -13.94 8.35 8.88
CA ARG A 104 -13.38 8.94 7.66
C ARG A 104 -12.94 7.87 6.66
N ILE A 105 -12.18 6.88 7.12
CA ILE A 105 -11.78 5.72 6.32
C ILE A 105 -13.02 5.00 5.77
N LEU A 106 -14.04 4.77 6.58
CA LEU A 106 -15.27 4.10 6.15
C LEU A 106 -16.18 4.97 5.28
N SER A 107 -16.07 6.30 5.31
CA SER A 107 -16.92 7.18 4.50
C SER A 107 -16.52 7.21 3.02
N GLU A 108 -15.26 6.90 2.73
CA GLU A 108 -14.74 6.86 1.35
C GLU A 108 -14.90 5.49 0.68
N TYR A 109 -15.33 4.47 1.42
CA TYR A 109 -15.38 3.10 0.96
C TYR A 109 -16.73 2.49 1.33
N ASP A 110 -17.33 1.77 0.39
CA ASP A 110 -18.73 1.33 0.43
C ASP A 110 -19.16 0.79 1.81
N PRO A 111 -20.18 1.38 2.46
CA PRO A 111 -20.73 0.90 3.73
C PRO A 111 -21.38 -0.49 3.63
N HIS A 112 -21.61 -1.02 2.43
CA HIS A 112 -22.29 -2.29 2.19
C HIS A 112 -21.37 -3.44 1.78
N GLY A 113 -20.10 -3.18 1.48
CA GLY A 113 -19.11 -4.18 1.09
C GLY A 113 -17.93 -4.22 2.05
N GLU A 114 -17.64 -5.39 2.64
CA GLU A 114 -16.36 -5.60 3.32
C GLU A 114 -15.23 -5.55 2.27
N ASN A 115 -14.57 -4.40 2.17
CA ASN A 115 -13.33 -4.30 1.41
C ASN A 115 -12.17 -4.84 2.26
N PRO A 116 -11.53 -5.97 1.90
CA PRO A 116 -10.47 -6.58 2.71
C PRO A 116 -9.27 -5.63 2.93
N SER A 117 -8.95 -4.80 1.95
CA SER A 117 -7.87 -3.81 2.02
C SER A 117 -8.18 -2.70 3.06
N VAL A 118 -9.45 -2.29 3.15
CA VAL A 118 -9.92 -1.33 4.15
C VAL A 118 -9.89 -1.96 5.54
N ALA A 119 -10.36 -3.20 5.70
CA ALA A 119 -10.34 -3.94 6.96
C ALA A 119 -8.91 -4.05 7.54
N VAL A 120 -7.92 -4.29 6.68
CA VAL A 120 -6.51 -4.31 7.09
C VAL A 120 -6.07 -2.96 7.67
N THR A 121 -6.50 -1.86 7.06
CA THR A 121 -6.14 -0.52 7.53
C THR A 121 -6.83 -0.14 8.82
N LEU A 122 -8.09 -0.54 9.00
CA LEU A 122 -8.80 -0.36 10.27
C LEU A 122 -8.09 -1.07 11.42
N LYS A 123 -7.56 -2.27 11.18
CA LYS A 123 -6.78 -3.02 12.17
C LYS A 123 -5.47 -2.30 12.54
N ILE A 124 -4.84 -1.63 11.58
CA ILE A 124 -3.66 -0.78 11.83
C ILE A 124 -4.04 0.43 12.66
N LEU A 125 -5.14 1.10 12.32
CA LEU A 125 -5.66 2.22 13.10
C LEU A 125 -5.90 1.81 14.55
N GLU A 126 -6.55 0.67 14.79
CA GLU A 126 -6.76 0.13 16.14
C GLU A 126 -5.46 -0.04 16.93
N ILE A 127 -4.42 -0.61 16.31
CA ILE A 127 -3.10 -0.80 16.96
C ILE A 127 -2.45 0.55 17.32
N VAL A 128 -2.60 1.57 16.47
CA VAL A 128 -2.00 2.89 16.71
C VAL A 128 -2.79 3.70 17.75
N CYS A 129 -4.08 3.44 17.84
CA CYS A 129 -5.00 4.04 18.80
C CYS A 129 -4.84 3.52 20.23
N GLN A 130 -4.26 2.32 20.40
CA GLN A 130 -3.74 1.82 21.68
C GLN A 130 -2.48 2.63 22.06
#